data_AF-Q2XPE6-F1
#
_entry.id   AF-Q2XPE6-F1
#
_cell.length_a   1.000
_cell.length_b   1.000
_cell.length_c   1.000
_cell.angle_alpha   90.00
_cell.angle_beta   90.00
_cell.angle_gamma   90.00
#
_symmetry.space_group_name_H-M   'P 1'
#
loop_
_entity.id
_entity.type
_entity.pdbx_description
1 polymer ?
#
loop_
_entity_poly.entity_id
_entity_poly.type
_entity_poly.pdbx_seq_one_letter_code
_entity_poly.pdbx_strand_id
1 'polypeptide(L)' 'GIEFIDSYVFNKAEYVRFNSTVGRYVGYTEHGVKNAEAWNSDAGILGQEQAELERFCKPNADIHYSAILDKT' A
#
# COMPACT_ATOMS: atom_id res chain seq x y z
N GLY A 1 0.65 -13.89 -6.63
CA GLY A 1 1.10 -12.52 -6.92
C GLY A 1 1.40 -11.84 -5.62
N ILE A 2 2.38 -10.92 -5.60
CA ILE A 2 2.66 -10.08 -4.43
C ILE A 2 1.83 -8.81 -4.58
N GLU A 3 1.21 -8.37 -3.49
CA GLU A 3 0.47 -7.10 -3.41
C GLU A 3 1.06 -6.25 -2.29
N PHE A 4 1.14 -4.95 -2.55
CA PHE A 4 1.39 -3.94 -1.53
C PHE A 4 0.06 -3.30 -1.12
N ILE A 5 -0.19 -3.26 0.19
CA ILE A 5 -1.37 -2.67 0.82
C ILE A 5 -0.90 -1.77 1.96
N ASP A 6 -1.32 -0.51 1.92
CA ASP A 6 -1.17 0.44 3.03
C ASP A 6 -2.54 0.88 3.52
N SER A 7 -2.83 0.67 4.80
CA SER A 7 -4.17 0.80 5.39
C SER A 7 -4.15 1.74 6.59
N TYR A 8 -4.95 2.80 6.52
CA TYR A 8 -5.09 3.79 7.57
C TYR A 8 -6.34 3.47 8.39
N VAL A 9 -6.13 3.11 9.66
CA VAL A 9 -7.16 2.57 10.54
C VAL A 9 -7.24 3.40 11.82
N PHE A 10 -8.46 3.83 12.18
CA PHE A 10 -8.74 4.51 13.45
C PHE A 10 -9.87 3.80 14.18
N ASN A 11 -9.71 3.50 15.47
CA ASN A 11 -10.70 2.78 16.28
C ASN A 11 -11.21 1.48 15.63
N LYS A 12 -10.32 0.69 15.02
CA LYS A 12 -10.63 -0.53 14.26
C LYS A 12 -11.50 -0.31 13.01
N ALA A 13 -11.76 0.94 12.62
CA ALA A 13 -12.41 1.29 11.37
C ALA A 13 -11.35 1.79 10.38
N GLU A 14 -11.20 1.07 9.28
CA GLU A 14 -10.39 1.52 8.16
C GLU A 14 -11.06 2.71 7.49
N TYR A 15 -10.31 3.78 7.27
CA TYR A 15 -10.85 4.99 6.63
C TYR A 15 -10.19 5.29 5.28
N VAL A 16 -8.94 4.88 5.04
CA VAL A 16 -8.27 4.99 3.72
C VAL A 16 -7.40 3.76 3.48
N ARG A 17 -7.32 3.30 2.23
CA ARG A 17 -6.36 2.27 1.79
C ARG A 17 -5.72 2.61 0.45
N PHE A 18 -4.43 2.39 0.33
CA PHE A 18 -3.79 2.13 -0.97
C PHE A 18 -3.70 0.62 -1.20
N ASN A 19 -4.04 0.17 -2.41
CA ASN A 19 -3.74 -1.19 -2.86
C ASN A 19 -3.05 -1.10 -4.23
N SER A 20 -1.87 -1.71 -4.36
CA SER A 20 -1.10 -1.78 -5.60
C SER A 20 -1.87 -2.31 -6.81
N THR A 21 -2.88 -3.18 -6.61
CA THR A 21 -3.75 -3.66 -7.71
C THR A 21 -4.74 -2.62 -8.20
N VAL A 22 -5.09 -1.65 -7.35
CA VAL A 22 -5.96 -0.51 -7.68
C VAL A 22 -5.11 0.69 -8.14
N GLY A 23 -3.90 0.82 -7.59
CA GLY A 23 -2.93 1.85 -7.95
C GLY A 23 -3.23 3.26 -7.43
N ARG A 24 -4.14 3.40 -6.45
CA ARG A 24 -4.52 4.68 -5.84
C ARG A 24 -5.15 4.50 -4.46
N TYR A 25 -5.22 5.58 -3.70
CA TYR A 25 -5.93 5.60 -2.42
C TYR A 25 -7.45 5.54 -2.62
N VAL A 26 -8.13 4.76 -1.78
CA VAL A 26 -9.59 4.64 -1.70
C VAL A 26 -10.02 4.97 -0.28
N GLY A 27 -10.95 5.93 -0.15
CA GLY A 27 -11.56 6.29 1.13
C GLY A 27 -12.82 5.49 1.42
N TYR A 28 -13.00 5.06 2.67
CA TYR A 28 -14.16 4.25 3.13
C TYR A 28 -15.11 5.01 4.05
N THR A 29 -14.75 6.22 4.45
CA THR A 29 -15.59 7.16 5.20
C THR A 29 -15.55 8.53 4.52
N GLU A 30 -16.46 9.44 4.85
CA GLU A 30 -16.43 10.80 4.29
C GLU A 30 -15.08 11.51 4.53
N HIS A 31 -14.49 11.33 5.71
CA HIS A 31 -13.16 11.84 6.02
C HIS A 31 -12.09 11.16 5.15
N GLY A 32 -12.19 9.84 5.00
CA GLY A 32 -11.30 9.06 4.15
C GLY A 32 -11.34 9.45 2.67
N VAL A 33 -12.52 9.73 2.14
CA VAL A 33 -12.69 10.16 0.74
C VAL A 33 -11.93 11.47 0.49
N LYS A 34 -12.06 12.46 1.38
CA LYS A 34 -11.33 13.74 1.26
C LYS A 34 -9.81 13.57 1.32
N ASN A 35 -9.33 12.69 2.19
CA ASN A 35 -7.90 12.38 2.25
C ASN A 35 -7.42 11.66 0.99
N ALA A 36 -8.18 10.68 0.50
CA ALA A 36 -7.84 9.94 -0.71
C ALA A 36 -7.83 10.87 -1.94
N GLU A 37 -8.78 11.79 -2.07
CA GLU A 37 -8.77 12.81 -3.12
C GLU A 37 -7.52 13.69 -3.06
N ALA A 38 -7.17 14.18 -1.87
CA ALA A 38 -5.96 14.99 -1.68
C ALA A 38 -4.68 14.22 -2.06
N TRP A 39 -4.50 13.01 -1.53
CA TRP A 39 -3.30 12.21 -1.80
C TRP A 39 -3.21 11.73 -3.25
N ASN A 40 -4.34 11.40 -3.88
CA ASN A 40 -4.35 11.02 -5.30
C ASN A 40 -4.08 12.21 -6.23
N SER A 41 -4.33 13.44 -5.78
CA SER A 41 -4.05 14.66 -6.56
C SER A 41 -2.58 15.09 -6.50
N ASP A 42 -1.84 14.62 -5.49
CA ASP A 42 -0.41 14.87 -5.35
C ASP A 42 0.38 13.74 -6.04
N ALA A 43 0.98 14.06 -7.19
CA ALA A 43 1.74 13.09 -7.98
C ALA A 43 3.00 12.56 -7.26
N GLY A 44 3.57 13.33 -6.32
CA GLY A 44 4.72 12.90 -5.54
C GLY A 44 4.33 11.84 -4.52
N ILE A 45 3.23 12.08 -3.78
CA ILE A 45 2.69 11.12 -2.80
C ILE A 45 2.23 9.84 -3.52
N LEU A 46 1.35 9.98 -4.52
CA LEU A 46 0.81 8.82 -5.23
C LEU A 46 1.89 8.02 -5.96
N GLY A 47 2.85 8.71 -6.59
CA GLY A 47 3.94 8.06 -7.31
C GLY A 47 4.89 7.28 -6.39
N GLN A 48 5.19 7.82 -5.20
CA GLN A 48 5.96 7.10 -4.20
C GLN A 48 5.22 5.81 -3.77
N GLU A 49 3.94 5.93 -3.43
CA GLU A 49 3.13 4.80 -2.97
C GLU A 49 3.00 3.69 -4.03
N GLN A 50 2.81 4.08 -5.30
CA GLN A 50 2.78 3.16 -6.44
C GLN A 50 4.11 2.40 -6.63
N ALA A 51 5.23 2.98 -6.23
CA ALA A 51 6.55 2.37 -6.39
C ALA A 51 6.89 1.37 -5.27
N GLU A 52 6.20 1.38 -4.12
CA GLU A 52 6.58 0.58 -2.94
C GLU A 52 6.51 -0.94 -3.17
N LEU A 53 5.63 -1.42 -4.07
CA LEU A 53 5.59 -2.84 -4.44
C LEU A 53 6.94 -3.31 -5.02
N GLU A 54 7.50 -2.55 -5.96
CA GLU A 54 8.76 -2.88 -6.62
C GLU A 54 9.97 -2.51 -5.75
N ARG A 55 9.90 -1.36 -5.09
CA ARG A 55 11.02 -0.80 -4.32
C ARG A 55 11.23 -1.52 -2.99
N PHE A 56 10.17 -1.88 -2.30
CA PHE A 56 10.22 -2.41 -0.94
C PHE A 56 9.71 -3.84 -0.86
N CYS A 57 8.49 -4.12 -1.31
CA CYS A 57 7.86 -5.42 -1.06
C CYS A 57 8.60 -6.57 -1.75
N LYS A 58 8.83 -6.51 -3.07
CA LYS A 58 9.45 -7.63 -3.80
C LYS A 58 10.87 -7.96 -3.31
N PRO A 59 11.82 -7.00 -3.19
CA PRO A 59 13.17 -7.34 -2.75
C PRO A 59 13.20 -7.94 -1.33
N ASN A 60 12.38 -7.42 -0.41
CA ASN A 60 12.31 -7.96 0.94
C ASN A 60 11.60 -9.31 0.99
N ALA A 61 10.54 -9.50 0.20
CA ALA A 61 9.85 -10.78 0.10
C ALA A 61 10.80 -11.87 -0.39
N ASP A 62 11.61 -11.60 -1.42
CA ASP A 62 12.60 -12.55 -1.93
C ASP A 62 13.61 -12.95 -0.85
N ILE A 63 14.14 -11.98 -0.10
CA ILE A 63 15.06 -12.24 1.03
C ILE A 63 14.39 -13.12 2.09
N HIS A 64 13.14 -12.80 2.48
CA HIS A 64 12.41 -13.56 3.50
C HIS A 64 12.06 -14.97 3.04
N TYR A 65 11.58 -15.12 1.80
CA TYR A 65 11.24 -16.42 1.24
C TYR A 65 12.47 -17.31 1.15
N SER A 66 13.59 -16.82 0.64
CA SER A 66 14.85 -17.57 0.64
C SER A 66 15.27 -17.98 2.04
N ALA A 67 15.21 -17.07 3.02
CA ALA A 67 15.58 -17.40 4.41
C ALA A 67 14.67 -18.46 5.07
N ILE A 68 13.43 -18.60 4.60
CA ILE A 68 12.44 -19.57 5.12
C ILE A 68 12.53 -20.91 4.37
N LEU A 69 12.56 -20.87 3.04
CA LEU A 69 12.43 -22.05 2.18
C LEU A 69 13.77 -22.76 1.95
N ASP A 70 14.88 -22.01 1.83
CA ASP A 70 16.22 -22.56 1.54
C ASP A 70 16.88 -23.16 2.79
N LYS A 71 16.20 -23.16 3.94
CA LYS A 71 16.62 -23.83 5.18
C LYS A 71 16.12 -25.27 5.31
N THR A 72 15.56 -25.83 4.24
CA THR A 72 15.16 -27.25 4.15
C THR A 72 16.20 -28.04 3.39
#